data_AF-A0A0U1HQS1-F1
#
_entry.id   AF-A0A0U1HQS1-F1
#
_cell.length_a   1.000
_cell.length_b   1.000
_cell.length_c   1.000
_cell.angle_alpha   90.00
_cell.angle_beta   90.00
_cell.angle_gamma   90.00
#
_symmetry.space_group_name_H-M   'P 1'
#
loop_
_entity.id
_entity.type
_entity.pdbx_description
1 polymer ?
#
loop_
_entity_poly.entity_id
_entity_poly.type
_entity_poly.pdbx_seq_one_letter_code
_entity_poly.pdbx_strand_id
1 'polypeptide(L)'
;MTYRTLLLDPDTWDLTLDGNGNIAIADGGYAVAQDVASACLVFSGECYYDNTLGIPWKEEVLGSRPSAGYIAKKMEGEAKKLPIVSQAIANVFFDKNTRKTRGAILVTDRDGNQSQVIL
;
A
#
# COMPACT_ATOMS: atom_id res chain seq x y z
N MET A 1 -14.82 -14.99 -4.91
CA MET A 1 -15.60 -13.76 -4.69
C MET A 1 -14.70 -12.63 -5.15
N THR A 2 -15.11 -11.74 -6.06
CA THR A 2 -14.19 -10.75 -6.62
C THR A 2 -13.88 -9.67 -5.58
N TYR A 3 -12.60 -9.50 -5.23
CA TYR A 3 -12.12 -8.42 -4.37
C TYR A 3 -12.28 -7.07 -5.08
N ARG A 4 -12.81 -6.05 -4.39
CA ARG A 4 -13.16 -4.75 -4.96
C ARG A 4 -12.96 -3.63 -3.98
N THR A 5 -12.61 -2.45 -4.49
CA THR A 5 -12.47 -1.20 -3.73
C THR A 5 -12.92 -0.03 -4.63
N LEU A 6 -13.19 1.14 -4.04
CA LEU A 6 -13.45 2.35 -4.85
C LEU A 6 -12.16 2.68 -5.62
N LEU A 7 -12.24 2.91 -6.93
CA LEU A 7 -11.06 3.31 -7.69
C LEU A 7 -10.64 4.71 -7.26
N LEU A 8 -9.37 4.84 -6.90
CA LEU A 8 -8.72 6.14 -6.76
C LEU A 8 -8.00 6.47 -8.06
N ASP A 9 -8.10 7.71 -8.50
CA ASP A 9 -7.37 8.20 -9.65
C ASP A 9 -5.85 8.04 -9.42
N PRO A 10 -5.09 7.43 -10.35
CA PRO A 10 -3.69 7.07 -10.10
C PRO A 10 -2.75 8.26 -9.87
N ASP A 11 -3.10 9.44 -10.40
CA ASP A 11 -2.27 10.63 -10.33
C ASP A 11 -2.63 11.49 -9.11
N THR A 12 -3.91 11.54 -8.75
CA THR A 12 -4.44 12.45 -7.72
C THR A 12 -4.84 11.76 -6.41
N TRP A 13 -5.03 10.44 -6.42
CA TRP A 13 -5.52 9.65 -5.28
C TRP A 13 -6.91 10.06 -4.77
N ASP A 14 -7.72 10.70 -5.63
CA ASP A 14 -9.10 11.09 -5.31
C ASP A 14 -10.12 10.13 -5.94
N LEU A 15 -11.36 10.18 -5.47
CA LEU A 15 -12.48 9.46 -6.09
C LEU A 15 -12.70 9.96 -7.52
N THR A 16 -12.93 9.03 -8.43
CA THR A 16 -13.19 9.34 -9.84
C THR A 16 -14.45 8.64 -10.34
N LEU A 17 -14.93 9.06 -11.51
CA LEU A 17 -16.11 8.49 -12.16
C LEU A 17 -15.71 7.54 -13.30
N ASP A 18 -16.53 6.53 -13.54
CA ASP A 18 -16.43 5.68 -14.72
C ASP A 18 -16.99 6.39 -15.98
N GLY A 19 -16.88 5.74 -17.14
CA GLY A 19 -17.38 6.28 -18.40
C GLY A 19 -18.90 6.51 -18.47
N ASN A 20 -19.66 5.99 -17.49
CA ASN A 20 -21.10 6.18 -17.36
C ASN A 20 -21.46 7.24 -16.30
N GLY A 21 -20.48 7.84 -15.63
CA GLY A 21 -20.67 8.84 -14.58
C GLY A 21 -20.97 8.26 -13.20
N ASN A 22 -20.79 6.95 -12.97
CA ASN A 22 -20.88 6.35 -11.63
C ASN A 22 -19.54 6.45 -10.91
N ILE A 23 -19.50 6.30 -9.58
CA ILE A 23 -18.23 6.16 -8.84
C ILE A 23 -17.49 4.93 -9.38
N ALA A 24 -16.25 5.14 -9.83
CA ALA A 24 -15.43 4.09 -10.40
C ALA A 24 -15.04 3.04 -9.34
N ILE A 25 -14.97 1.79 -9.76
CA ILE A 25 -14.64 0.64 -8.92
C ILE A 25 -13.43 -0.07 -9.51
N ALA A 26 -12.43 -0.34 -8.66
CA ALA A 26 -11.34 -1.23 -8.98
C ALA A 26 -11.70 -2.67 -8.56
N ASP A 27 -11.17 -3.65 -9.28
CA ASP A 27 -11.34 -5.06 -8.93
C ASP A 27 -10.04 -5.87 -9.08
N GLY A 28 -10.09 -7.10 -8.57
CA GLY A 28 -9.02 -8.09 -8.70
C GLY A 28 -7.69 -7.58 -8.14
N GLY A 29 -6.61 -7.84 -8.89
CA GLY A 29 -5.25 -7.47 -8.49
C GLY A 29 -5.03 -5.98 -8.29
N TYR A 30 -5.73 -5.12 -9.06
CA TYR A 30 -5.61 -3.67 -8.90
C TYR A 30 -6.23 -3.20 -7.59
N ALA A 31 -7.41 -3.73 -7.23
CA ALA A 31 -8.03 -3.44 -5.95
C ALA A 31 -7.14 -3.87 -4.78
N VAL A 32 -6.52 -5.05 -4.86
CA VAL A 32 -5.55 -5.52 -3.85
C VAL A 32 -4.35 -4.58 -3.77
N ALA A 33 -3.79 -4.18 -4.92
CA ALA A 33 -2.64 -3.28 -4.97
C ALA A 33 -2.94 -1.91 -4.35
N GLN A 34 -4.11 -1.33 -4.64
CA GLN A 34 -4.52 -0.03 -4.11
C GLN A 34 -4.75 -0.07 -2.59
N ASP A 35 -5.40 -1.11 -2.08
CA ASP A 35 -5.63 -1.23 -0.64
C ASP A 35 -4.32 -1.49 0.12
N VAL A 36 -3.40 -2.29 -0.45
CA VAL A 36 -2.04 -2.47 0.10
C VAL A 36 -1.28 -1.15 0.14
N ALA A 37 -1.37 -0.35 -0.93
CA ALA A 37 -0.74 0.95 -0.99
C ALA A 37 -1.30 1.89 0.09
N SER A 38 -2.62 1.96 0.22
CA SER A 38 -3.31 2.74 1.26
C SER A 38 -2.87 2.32 2.68
N ALA A 39 -2.81 1.01 2.95
CA ALA A 39 -2.38 0.47 4.23
C ALA A 39 -0.91 0.78 4.57
N CYS A 40 -0.03 0.85 3.57
CA CYS A 40 1.38 1.18 3.77
C CYS A 40 1.65 2.69 3.91
N LEU A 41 0.81 3.54 3.29
CA LEU A 41 0.99 4.99 3.28
C LEU A 41 0.40 5.69 4.50
N VAL A 42 -0.60 5.09 5.17
CA VAL A 42 -1.18 5.65 6.40
C VAL A 42 -0.16 5.62 7.55
N PHE A 43 -0.16 6.68 8.35
CA PHE A 43 0.69 6.75 9.53
C PHE A 43 0.03 5.97 10.67
N SER A 44 0.86 5.29 11.47
CA SER A 44 0.38 4.53 12.60
C SER A 44 -0.43 5.40 13.56
N GLY A 45 -1.63 4.96 13.89
CA GLY A 45 -2.56 5.67 14.79
C GLY A 45 -3.40 6.77 14.15
N GLU A 46 -3.24 7.08 12.85
CA GLU A 46 -4.07 8.09 12.17
C GLU A 46 -5.42 7.54 11.69
N CYS A 47 -5.52 6.23 11.48
CA CYS A 47 -6.77 5.60 11.06
C CYS A 47 -7.77 5.55 12.23
N TYR A 48 -8.70 6.52 12.26
CA TYR A 48 -9.62 6.74 13.39
C TYR A 48 -10.39 5.51 13.89
N TYR A 49 -10.77 4.60 12.99
CA TYR A 49 -11.54 3.40 13.35
C TYR A 49 -10.66 2.19 13.68
N ASP A 50 -9.37 2.22 13.34
CA ASP A 50 -8.42 1.16 13.64
C ASP A 50 -7.00 1.71 13.75
N ASN A 51 -6.65 2.16 14.96
CA ASN A 51 -5.34 2.75 15.25
C ASN A 51 -4.20 1.72 15.19
N THR A 52 -4.48 0.43 14.96
CA THR A 52 -3.44 -0.59 14.79
C THR A 52 -2.86 -0.60 13.37
N LEU A 53 -3.50 0.07 12.42
CA LEU A 53 -3.04 0.20 11.04
C LEU A 53 -1.96 1.26 10.88
N GLY A 54 -1.13 1.07 9.85
CA GLY A 54 -0.18 2.06 9.38
C GLY A 54 1.26 1.81 9.81
N ILE A 55 2.17 2.47 9.10
CA ILE A 55 3.61 2.45 9.39
C ILE A 55 3.92 3.59 10.36
N PRO A 56 4.82 3.40 11.35
CA PRO A 56 5.27 4.46 12.27
C PRO A 56 6.18 5.46 11.54
N TRP A 57 5.64 6.13 10.52
CA TRP A 57 6.36 7.04 9.65
C TRP A 57 6.96 8.20 10.45
N LYS A 58 6.23 8.73 11.44
CA LYS A 58 6.66 9.89 12.21
C LYS A 58 7.65 9.54 13.32
N GLU A 59 7.46 8.40 13.98
CA GLU A 59 8.21 8.00 15.17
C GLU A 59 9.53 7.32 14.81
N GLU A 60 9.53 6.43 13.81
CA GLU A 60 10.65 5.52 13.55
C GLU A 60 11.29 5.69 12.16
N VAL A 61 10.64 6.39 11.22
CA VAL A 61 11.11 6.45 9.82
C VAL A 61 11.57 7.84 9.38
N LEU A 62 10.68 8.80 9.31
CA LEU A 62 10.95 10.17 8.87
C LEU A 62 11.79 10.89 9.92
N GLY A 63 12.78 11.68 9.47
CA GLY A 63 13.75 12.33 10.36
C GLY A 63 14.75 11.39 11.01
N SER A 64 14.55 10.07 10.88
CA SER A 64 15.43 9.02 11.36
C SER A 64 16.28 8.44 10.22
N ARG A 65 17.13 7.45 10.53
CA ARG A 65 17.95 6.73 9.53
C ARG A 65 17.68 5.23 9.56
N PRO A 66 16.43 4.78 9.38
CA PRO A 66 16.12 3.36 9.35
C PRO A 66 16.80 2.68 8.15
N SER A 67 17.04 1.38 8.26
CA SER A 67 17.49 0.59 7.13
C SER A 67 16.35 0.36 6.14
N ALA A 68 16.68 0.17 4.85
CA ALA A 68 15.69 -0.18 3.83
C ALA A 68 14.95 -1.47 4.19
N GLY A 69 15.65 -2.46 4.75
CA GLY A 69 15.05 -3.72 5.21
C GLY A 69 14.05 -3.54 6.36
N TYR A 70 14.27 -2.56 7.24
CA TYR A 70 13.31 -2.23 8.29
C TYR A 70 12.00 -1.69 7.71
N ILE A 71 12.08 -0.72 6.78
CA ILE A 71 10.90 -0.16 6.12
C ILE A 71 10.17 -1.25 5.31
N ALA A 72 10.92 -2.05 4.55
CA ALA A 72 10.37 -3.18 3.80
C ALA A 72 9.62 -4.14 4.72
N LYS A 73 10.17 -4.45 5.91
CA LYS A 73 9.51 -5.35 6.84
C LYS A 73 8.21 -4.80 7.41
N LYS A 74 8.16 -3.49 7.68
CA LYS A 74 6.93 -2.81 8.09
C LYS A 74 5.88 -2.83 6.98
N MET A 75 6.27 -2.52 5.74
CA MET A 75 5.38 -2.60 4.57
C MET A 75 4.81 -4.01 4.36
N GLU A 76 5.63 -5.07 4.47
CA GLU A 76 5.15 -6.45 4.42
C GLU A 76 4.15 -6.77 5.54
N GLY A 77 4.42 -6.25 6.74
CA GLY A 77 3.55 -6.43 7.91
C GLY A 77 2.18 -5.80 7.70
N GLU A 78 2.14 -4.53 7.27
CA GLU A 78 0.90 -3.82 6.99
C GLU A 78 0.12 -4.46 5.83
N ALA A 79 0.80 -4.81 4.73
CA ALA A 79 0.17 -5.48 3.60
C ALA A 79 -0.52 -6.80 4.02
N LYS A 80 0.09 -7.57 4.92
CA LYS A 80 -0.46 -8.83 5.42
C LYS A 80 -1.62 -8.69 6.40
N LYS A 81 -1.91 -7.49 6.91
CA LYS A 81 -3.12 -7.26 7.72
C LYS A 81 -4.39 -7.30 6.87
N LEU A 82 -4.29 -7.03 5.56
CA LEU A 82 -5.42 -7.14 4.64
C LEU A 82 -5.82 -8.62 4.48
N PRO A 83 -7.08 -9.00 4.74
CA PRO A 83 -7.49 -10.40 4.72
C PRO A 83 -7.22 -11.12 3.40
N ILE A 84 -7.27 -10.41 2.27
CA ILE A 84 -7.06 -10.99 0.93
C ILE A 84 -5.60 -11.35 0.64
N VAL A 85 -4.64 -10.77 1.36
CA VAL A 85 -3.21 -10.95 1.10
C VAL A 85 -2.71 -12.22 1.79
N SER A 86 -2.15 -13.15 1.02
CA SER A 86 -1.51 -14.36 1.55
C SER A 86 -0.01 -14.16 1.78
N GLN A 87 0.64 -13.42 0.87
CA GLN A 87 2.06 -13.11 0.93
C GLN A 87 2.34 -11.70 0.41
N ALA A 88 3.32 -11.05 1.02
CA ALA A 88 3.87 -9.78 0.58
C ALA A 88 5.39 -9.85 0.69
N ILE A 89 6.09 -9.39 -0.34
CA ILE A 89 7.54 -9.22 -0.39
C ILE A 89 7.82 -7.78 -0.77
N ALA A 90 8.47 -7.01 0.10
CA ALA A 90 8.78 -5.61 -0.15
C ALA A 90 10.27 -5.40 -0.42
N ASN A 91 10.56 -4.54 -1.39
CA ASN A 91 11.90 -4.00 -1.65
C ASN A 91 11.85 -2.49 -1.52
N VAL A 92 12.76 -1.93 -0.72
CA VAL A 92 12.87 -0.48 -0.52
C VAL A 92 14.22 -0.02 -1.03
N PHE A 93 14.23 1.04 -1.82
CA PHE A 93 15.42 1.65 -2.39
C PHE A 93 15.54 3.10 -1.96
N PHE A 94 16.72 3.49 -1.49
CA PHE A 94 17.03 4.87 -1.16
C PHE A 94 18.01 5.44 -2.18
N ASP A 95 17.55 6.41 -2.95
CA ASP A 95 18.38 7.19 -3.87
C ASP A 95 19.04 8.34 -3.12
N LYS A 96 20.35 8.23 -2.91
CA LYS A 96 21.16 9.25 -2.22
C LYS A 96 21.27 10.55 -3.01
N ASN A 97 21.21 10.50 -4.34
CA ASN A 97 21.39 11.69 -5.20
C ASN A 97 20.12 12.53 -5.20
N THR A 98 18.96 11.88 -5.34
CA THR A 98 17.66 12.58 -5.35
C THR A 98 17.05 12.73 -3.97
N ARG A 99 17.63 12.10 -2.93
CA ARG A 99 17.11 12.02 -1.57
C ARG A 99 15.68 11.46 -1.51
N LYS A 100 15.37 10.52 -2.40
CA LYS A 100 14.05 9.86 -2.47
C LYS A 100 14.15 8.41 -2.01
N THR A 101 13.15 7.98 -1.26
CA THR A 101 12.90 6.57 -0.97
C THR A 101 11.80 6.07 -1.89
N ARG A 102 11.95 4.87 -2.45
CA ARG A 102 10.93 4.19 -3.26
C ARG A 102 10.70 2.79 -2.71
N GLY A 103 9.47 2.31 -2.77
CA GLY A 103 9.08 0.97 -2.38
C GLY A 103 8.47 0.21 -3.55
N ALA A 104 8.76 -1.08 -3.66
CA ALA A 104 8.01 -1.98 -4.52
C ALA A 104 7.59 -3.20 -3.71
N ILE A 105 6.30 -3.56 -3.76
CA ILE A 105 5.75 -4.69 -3.02
C ILE A 105 5.15 -5.67 -4.02
N LEU A 106 5.66 -6.90 -4.04
CA LEU A 106 5.02 -8.01 -4.74
C LEU A 106 4.05 -8.69 -3.77
N VAL A 107 2.78 -8.67 -4.12
CA VAL A 107 1.68 -9.23 -3.33
C VAL A 107 1.18 -10.49 -4.02
N THR A 108 0.96 -11.55 -3.26
CA THR A 108 0.19 -12.72 -3.70
C THR A 108 -1.08 -12.77 -2.88
N ASP A 109 -2.22 -12.86 -3.55
CA ASP A 109 -3.52 -12.97 -2.88
C ASP A 109 -3.80 -14.44 -2.45
N ARG A 110 -4.93 -14.67 -1.80
CA ARG A 110 -5.35 -16.02 -1.38
C ARG A 110 -5.83 -16.92 -2.52
N ASP A 111 -6.14 -16.33 -3.68
CA ASP A 111 -6.53 -17.06 -4.89
C ASP A 111 -5.29 -17.42 -5.75
N GLY A 112 -4.09 -16.98 -5.35
CA GLY A 112 -2.81 -17.24 -6.00
C GLY A 112 -2.43 -16.20 -7.07
N ASN A 113 -3.20 -15.12 -7.25
CA ASN A 113 -2.86 -14.08 -8.21
C ASN A 113 -1.78 -13.16 -7.62
N GLN A 114 -0.91 -12.66 -8.51
CA GLN A 114 0.15 -11.74 -8.15
C GLN A 114 -0.15 -10.33 -8.63
N SER A 115 0.21 -9.35 -7.82
CA SER A 115 0.08 -7.93 -8.14
C SER A 115 1.25 -7.15 -7.58
N GLN A 116 1.66 -6.10 -8.27
CA GLN A 116 2.78 -5.26 -7.87
C GLN A 116 2.29 -3.88 -7.45
N VAL A 117 2.78 -3.42 -6.31
CA VAL A 117 2.56 -2.07 -5.79
C VAL A 117 3.86 -1.29 -5.91
N ILE A 118 3.82 -0.07 -6.41
CA ILE A 118 4.96 0.86 -6.47
C ILE A 118 4.61 2.09 -5.65
N LEU A 119 5.49 2.44 -4.70
CA LEU A 119 5.35 3.54 -3.73
C LEU A 119 6.55 4.49 -3.83
#